data_AF-A0AAD8UZW8-F1
#
_entry.id   AF-A0AAD8UZW8-F1
#
_cell.length_a   1.000
_cell.length_b   1.000
_cell.length_c   1.000
_cell.angle_alpha   90.00
_cell.angle_beta   90.00
_cell.angle_gamma   90.00
#
_symmetry.space_group_name_H-M   'P 1'
#
loop_
_entity.id
_entity.type
_entity.pdbx_description
1 polymer ?
#
loop_
_entity_poly.entity_id
_entity_poly.type
_entity_poly.pdbx_seq_one_letter_code
_entity_poly.pdbx_strand_id
1 'polypeptide(L)'
;MPSPSSPSPPPPPRGVLSCLYSSCDIASQESKDMPKLLLDLILASYREAANRLPDDPRGLDLHGLMSGAGTCVGLLDPVSNILLNTICELGASPSDPPPKRLKTALPKIIGKKKWHAIALKSCRGLIEFMVRYFGCLSKDQATRYLYWASADITLAVMLVEREFGPLALEPARPDPSSERTQAALKMAALEARHPAPDRLVRLASSRIPHEELSSLKVALLDSGRILHPDHVKAMSDILYRLDRPVCDAKLTILPHGGGAVFCVRTAGGTLVDERITQTTSDLGDGYTTTTTTRFQRVGDYTTSLRPLEDMQSMVSDCFLKVDAEKLRLSIPACGSTCEYLKSLQMRLLETIQSFYIQVFSMLPMDHKHMIRSILVAGHCYGPGDPVSNIIINSIWT
;
A
#
# COMPACT_ATOMS: atom_id res chain seq x y z
N MET A 1 11.38 46.56 -18.21
CA MET A 1 10.68 46.32 -16.92
C MET A 1 9.91 45.01 -17.08
N PRO A 2 10.24 43.94 -16.33
CA PRO A 2 9.44 42.73 -16.36
C PRO A 2 8.10 43.01 -15.68
N SER A 3 7.02 42.60 -16.33
CA SER A 3 5.64 42.66 -15.84
C SER A 3 5.52 41.93 -14.48
N PRO A 4 4.77 42.48 -13.51
CA PRO A 4 4.57 41.81 -12.23
C PRO A 4 3.83 40.50 -12.47
N SER A 5 4.49 39.38 -12.14
CA SER A 5 3.88 38.06 -12.09
C SER A 5 2.62 38.13 -11.23
N SER A 6 1.48 37.69 -11.77
CA SER A 6 0.25 37.55 -11.02
C SER A 6 0.51 36.78 -9.73
N PRO A 7 -0.02 37.23 -8.58
CA PRO A 7 0.17 36.51 -7.32
C PRO A 7 -0.35 35.08 -7.50
N SER A 8 0.51 34.11 -7.20
CA SER A 8 0.14 32.71 -7.13
C SER A 8 -1.09 32.59 -6.20
N PRO A 9 -2.11 31.79 -6.57
CA PRO A 9 -3.26 31.59 -5.69
C PRO A 9 -2.78 31.11 -4.31
N PRO A 10 -3.46 31.53 -3.22
CA PRO A 10 -3.10 31.09 -1.89
C PRO A 10 -3.13 29.55 -1.84
N PRO A 11 -2.18 28.91 -1.12
CA PRO A 11 -2.18 27.47 -0.98
C PRO A 11 -3.52 27.01 -0.37
N PRO A 12 -4.06 25.87 -0.82
CA PRO A 12 -5.32 25.37 -0.30
C PRO A 12 -5.24 25.20 1.23
N PRO A 13 -6.34 25.47 1.96
CA PRO A 13 -6.37 25.33 3.40
C PRO A 13 -6.02 23.89 3.81
N ARG A 14 -5.22 23.73 4.86
CA ARG A 14 -4.81 22.43 5.41
C ARG A 14 -5.54 22.12 6.70
N GLY A 15 -5.65 20.83 7.01
CA GLY A 15 -6.33 20.34 8.20
C GLY A 15 -7.86 20.44 8.11
N VAL A 16 -8.39 20.66 6.91
CA VAL A 16 -9.84 20.74 6.68
C VAL A 16 -10.48 19.39 6.96
N LEU A 17 -9.95 18.30 6.40
CA LEU A 17 -10.44 16.94 6.63
C LEU A 17 -10.18 16.49 8.07
N SER A 18 -9.00 16.80 8.59
CA SER A 18 -8.59 16.40 9.94
C SER A 18 -9.40 17.11 11.05
N CYS A 19 -9.74 18.39 10.87
CA CYS A 19 -10.58 19.12 11.82
C CYS A 19 -12.09 18.88 11.57
N LEU A 20 -12.53 18.44 10.38
CA LEU A 20 -13.93 18.11 10.11
C LEU A 20 -14.41 16.98 11.04
N TYR A 21 -15.44 17.24 11.84
CA TYR A 21 -16.01 16.33 12.85
C TYR A 21 -15.12 16.06 14.08
N SER A 22 -14.11 16.91 14.30
CA SER A 22 -13.27 16.90 15.51
C SER A 22 -14.07 17.34 16.74
N SER A 23 -13.58 17.09 17.95
CA SER A 23 -14.16 17.61 19.21
C SER A 23 -14.22 19.14 19.31
N CYS A 24 -13.66 19.85 18.34
CA CYS A 24 -13.84 21.30 18.17
C CYS A 24 -15.23 21.66 17.61
N ASP A 25 -15.99 20.65 17.16
CA ASP A 25 -17.33 20.78 16.62
C ASP A 25 -18.38 20.40 17.67
N ILE A 26 -19.41 21.26 17.82
CA ILE A 26 -20.60 20.94 18.63
C ILE A 26 -21.47 19.87 17.92
N ALA A 27 -21.15 19.49 16.68
CA ALA A 27 -21.86 18.50 15.86
C ALA A 27 -21.50 17.05 16.22
N SER A 28 -21.97 16.60 17.39
CA SER A 28 -21.62 15.30 18.01
C SER A 28 -22.44 14.08 17.55
N GLN A 29 -23.12 14.15 16.40
CA GLN A 29 -23.94 13.05 15.85
C GLN A 29 -23.36 12.47 14.54
N GLU A 30 -23.04 13.30 13.54
CA GLU A 30 -22.53 12.82 12.24
C GLU A 30 -21.17 12.11 12.36
N SER A 31 -20.28 12.59 13.23
CA SER A 31 -19.01 11.92 13.59
C SER A 31 -19.22 10.46 14.05
N LYS A 32 -20.29 10.21 14.82
CA LYS A 32 -20.60 8.87 15.36
C LYS A 32 -21.13 7.91 14.29
N ASP A 33 -21.71 8.44 13.20
CA ASP A 33 -22.24 7.64 12.10
C ASP A 33 -21.20 7.32 11.02
N MET A 34 -20.05 7.99 11.00
CA MET A 34 -18.98 7.77 10.01
C MET A 34 -18.51 6.31 9.89
N PRO A 35 -18.29 5.54 10.98
CA PRO A 35 -17.94 4.13 10.86
C PRO A 35 -19.02 3.29 10.15
N LYS A 36 -20.29 3.65 10.35
CA LYS A 36 -21.43 2.99 9.71
C LYS A 36 -21.51 3.36 8.22
N LEU A 37 -21.31 4.63 7.88
CA LEU A 37 -21.25 5.11 6.50
C LEU A 37 -20.09 4.47 5.71
N LEU A 38 -18.91 4.37 6.33
CA LEU A 38 -17.77 3.66 5.76
C LEU A 38 -18.10 2.18 5.51
N LEU A 39 -18.76 1.52 6.47
CA LEU A 39 -19.19 0.15 6.30
C LEU A 39 -20.20 -0.01 5.16
N ASP A 40 -21.14 0.93 5.00
CA ASP A 40 -22.11 0.92 3.91
C ASP A 40 -21.45 1.09 2.53
N LEU A 41 -20.41 1.92 2.42
CA LEU A 41 -19.57 2.04 1.21
C LEU A 41 -18.87 0.71 0.88
N ILE A 42 -18.23 0.09 1.88
CA ILE A 42 -17.56 -1.22 1.69
C ILE A 42 -18.59 -2.28 1.28
N LEU A 43 -19.77 -2.30 1.89
CA LEU A 43 -20.86 -3.21 1.51
C LEU A 43 -21.32 -3.00 0.07
N ALA A 44 -21.34 -1.76 -0.42
CA ALA A 44 -21.62 -1.47 -1.83
C ALA A 44 -20.53 -2.06 -2.74
N SER A 45 -19.25 -1.94 -2.37
CA SER A 45 -18.14 -2.56 -3.11
C SER A 45 -18.24 -4.08 -3.17
N TYR A 46 -18.66 -4.74 -2.08
CA TYR A 46 -18.91 -6.19 -2.10
C TYR A 46 -20.07 -6.60 -3.02
N ARG A 47 -21.13 -5.79 -3.10
CA ARG A 47 -22.23 -6.05 -4.03
C ARG A 47 -21.76 -5.91 -5.48
N GLU A 48 -20.99 -4.86 -5.76
CA GLU A 48 -20.43 -4.65 -7.09
C GLU A 48 -19.46 -5.77 -7.48
N ALA A 49 -18.55 -6.16 -6.59
CA ALA A 49 -17.65 -7.30 -6.83
C ALA A 49 -18.43 -8.60 -7.05
N ALA A 50 -19.51 -8.84 -6.30
CA ALA A 50 -20.37 -10.01 -6.50
C ALA A 50 -21.00 -10.01 -7.89
N ASN A 51 -21.51 -8.86 -8.35
CA ASN A 51 -22.13 -8.73 -9.66
C ASN A 51 -21.14 -8.92 -10.81
N ARG A 52 -19.84 -8.70 -10.56
CA ARG A 52 -18.77 -8.85 -11.55
C ARG A 52 -18.18 -10.25 -11.61
N LEU A 53 -18.42 -11.13 -10.63
CA LEU A 53 -17.92 -12.50 -10.68
C LEU A 53 -18.74 -13.33 -11.68
N PRO A 54 -18.08 -14.11 -12.57
CA PRO A 54 -18.78 -15.01 -13.48
C PRO A 54 -19.25 -16.26 -12.75
N ASP A 55 -20.22 -16.96 -13.33
CA ASP A 55 -20.45 -18.36 -12.98
C ASP A 55 -19.22 -19.17 -13.39
N ASP A 56 -18.56 -19.87 -12.45
CA ASP A 56 -17.38 -20.68 -12.79
C ASP A 56 -17.82 -21.94 -13.55
N PRO A 57 -17.37 -22.14 -14.81
CA PRO A 57 -17.71 -23.34 -15.59
C PRO A 57 -17.21 -24.65 -14.95
N ARG A 58 -16.27 -24.58 -13.98
CA ARG A 58 -15.78 -25.73 -13.20
C ARG A 58 -16.66 -26.07 -11.99
N GLY A 59 -17.72 -25.29 -11.74
CA GLY A 59 -18.67 -25.46 -10.64
C GLY A 59 -18.13 -24.98 -9.28
N LEU A 60 -17.17 -24.05 -9.29
CA LEU A 60 -16.64 -23.45 -8.06
C LEU A 60 -17.54 -22.30 -7.58
N ASP A 61 -17.84 -22.29 -6.28
CA ASP A 61 -18.63 -21.22 -5.66
C ASP A 61 -17.75 -19.98 -5.39
N LEU A 62 -17.56 -19.13 -6.41
CA LEU A 62 -16.78 -17.90 -6.30
C LEU A 62 -17.40 -16.92 -5.26
N HIS A 63 -18.71 -16.93 -5.07
CA HIS A 63 -19.36 -16.11 -4.04
C HIS A 63 -19.10 -16.63 -2.62
N GLY A 64 -19.06 -17.96 -2.45
CA GLY A 64 -18.62 -18.61 -1.23
C GLY A 64 -17.16 -18.29 -0.91
N LEU A 65 -16.28 -18.36 -1.92
CA LEU A 65 -14.86 -18.00 -1.79
C LEU A 65 -14.69 -16.53 -1.41
N MET A 66 -15.41 -15.63 -2.07
CA MET A 66 -15.40 -14.20 -1.76
C MET A 66 -15.83 -13.94 -0.31
N SER A 67 -16.79 -14.71 0.23
CA SER A 67 -17.22 -14.60 1.63
C SER A 67 -16.17 -15.06 2.65
N GLY A 68 -15.25 -15.94 2.24
CA GLY A 68 -14.17 -16.47 3.08
C GLY A 68 -12.88 -15.67 2.99
N ALA A 69 -12.57 -15.13 1.80
CA ALA A 69 -11.23 -14.65 1.47
C ALA A 69 -11.17 -13.34 0.69
N GLY A 70 -12.28 -12.89 0.09
CA GLY A 70 -12.33 -11.70 -0.74
C GLY A 70 -12.28 -10.40 0.05
N THR A 71 -11.22 -10.19 0.85
CA THR A 71 -11.10 -8.98 1.68
C THR A 71 -10.95 -7.74 0.80
N CYS A 72 -11.38 -6.57 1.29
CA CYS A 72 -11.24 -5.29 0.59
C CYS A 72 -9.85 -4.64 0.75
N VAL A 73 -8.88 -5.34 1.34
CA VAL A 73 -7.56 -4.78 1.67
C VAL A 73 -6.63 -4.87 0.45
N GLY A 74 -5.98 -3.77 0.11
CA GLY A 74 -5.01 -3.70 -0.99
C GLY A 74 -4.77 -2.25 -1.45
N LEU A 75 -3.96 -2.09 -2.50
CA LEU A 75 -3.59 -0.76 -3.04
C LEU A 75 -4.36 -0.37 -4.31
N LEU A 76 -5.33 -1.20 -4.75
CA LEU A 76 -6.28 -0.84 -5.82
C LEU A 76 -7.55 -0.24 -5.23
N ASP A 77 -8.53 0.06 -6.09
CA ASP A 77 -9.87 0.42 -5.64
C ASP A 77 -10.53 -0.75 -4.88
N PRO A 78 -11.52 -0.46 -4.01
CA PRO A 78 -12.20 -1.46 -3.19
C PRO A 78 -12.70 -2.69 -3.96
N VAL A 79 -13.28 -2.51 -5.15
CA VAL A 79 -13.86 -3.62 -5.92
C VAL A 79 -12.75 -4.49 -6.50
N SER A 80 -11.72 -3.88 -7.08
CA SER A 80 -10.57 -4.62 -7.61
C SER A 80 -9.83 -5.41 -6.54
N ASN A 81 -9.67 -4.87 -5.33
CA ASN A 81 -9.07 -5.59 -4.20
C ASN A 81 -9.90 -6.82 -3.81
N ILE A 82 -11.23 -6.68 -3.72
CA ILE A 82 -12.13 -7.80 -3.40
C ILE A 82 -12.02 -8.91 -4.45
N LEU A 83 -12.06 -8.54 -5.74
CA LEU A 83 -11.94 -9.48 -6.85
C LEU A 83 -10.59 -10.20 -6.85
N LEU A 84 -9.48 -9.45 -6.74
CA LEU A 84 -8.14 -10.03 -6.69
C LEU A 84 -7.96 -10.96 -5.50
N ASN A 85 -8.33 -10.54 -4.29
CA ASN A 85 -8.18 -11.37 -3.09
C ASN A 85 -9.06 -12.62 -3.13
N THR A 86 -10.23 -12.55 -3.78
CA THR A 86 -11.06 -13.73 -4.04
C THR A 86 -10.34 -14.71 -4.97
N ILE A 87 -9.75 -14.23 -6.06
CA ILE A 87 -9.06 -15.06 -7.04
C ILE A 87 -7.70 -15.55 -6.53
N CYS A 88 -7.04 -14.82 -5.61
CA CYS A 88 -5.80 -15.26 -4.94
C CYS A 88 -5.94 -16.64 -4.29
N GLU A 89 -7.08 -16.91 -3.66
CA GLU A 89 -7.31 -18.21 -3.02
C GLU A 89 -7.64 -19.33 -4.02
N LEU A 90 -8.02 -19.01 -5.26
CA LEU A 90 -8.18 -20.02 -6.31
C LEU A 90 -6.84 -20.66 -6.70
N GLY A 91 -5.73 -19.92 -6.56
CA GLY A 91 -4.38 -20.32 -6.92
C GLY A 91 -3.61 -21.08 -5.82
N ALA A 92 -4.26 -21.46 -4.71
CA ALA A 92 -3.66 -22.34 -3.70
C ALA A 92 -3.29 -23.73 -4.31
N SER A 93 -2.20 -24.33 -3.83
CA SER A 93 -1.45 -25.39 -4.51
C SER A 93 -2.32 -26.61 -4.89
N PRO A 94 -2.03 -27.34 -5.98
CA PRO A 94 -2.63 -28.67 -6.22
C PRO A 94 -2.35 -29.69 -5.09
N SER A 95 -1.45 -29.38 -4.16
CA SER A 95 -1.18 -30.13 -2.92
C SER A 95 -2.19 -29.85 -1.79
N ASP A 96 -2.95 -28.75 -1.87
CA ASP A 96 -4.01 -28.46 -0.92
C ASP A 96 -5.25 -29.29 -1.29
N PRO A 97 -5.95 -29.90 -0.30
CA PRO A 97 -7.17 -30.62 -0.59
C PRO A 97 -8.13 -29.67 -1.33
N PRO A 98 -8.72 -30.09 -2.47
CA PRO A 98 -9.59 -29.22 -3.24
C PRO A 98 -10.64 -28.62 -2.30
N PRO A 99 -10.94 -27.31 -2.41
CA PRO A 99 -11.98 -26.69 -1.60
C PRO A 99 -13.23 -27.56 -1.73
N LYS A 100 -13.74 -28.02 -0.58
CA LYS A 100 -14.82 -29.01 -0.53
C LYS A 100 -15.91 -28.60 -1.51
N ARG A 101 -16.14 -29.39 -2.56
CA ARG A 101 -17.29 -29.23 -3.46
C ARG A 101 -18.54 -29.29 -2.59
N LEU A 102 -19.08 -28.15 -2.19
CA LEU A 102 -20.32 -28.11 -1.45
C LEU A 102 -21.42 -28.48 -2.43
N LYS A 103 -21.94 -29.69 -2.27
CA LYS A 103 -23.06 -30.19 -3.05
C LYS A 103 -24.28 -29.32 -2.78
N THR A 104 -24.79 -28.76 -3.87
CA THR A 104 -26.19 -28.40 -4.12
C THR A 104 -26.79 -27.26 -3.29
N ALA A 105 -27.06 -26.16 -4.00
CA ALA A 105 -28.21 -25.24 -3.90
C ALA A 105 -27.70 -23.79 -3.92
N LEU A 106 -27.84 -23.15 -5.07
CA LEU A 106 -27.66 -21.71 -5.25
C LEU A 106 -28.57 -20.98 -4.25
N PRO A 107 -28.05 -20.27 -3.23
CA PRO A 107 -28.89 -19.39 -2.45
C PRO A 107 -29.14 -18.15 -3.31
N LYS A 108 -30.24 -18.19 -4.07
CA LYS A 108 -30.90 -17.00 -4.59
C LYS A 108 -31.02 -16.00 -3.43
N ILE A 109 -30.50 -14.79 -3.65
CA ILE A 109 -30.37 -13.68 -2.71
C ILE A 109 -29.23 -13.87 -1.70
N ILE A 110 -28.05 -13.34 -2.06
CA ILE A 110 -26.98 -13.14 -1.08
C ILE A 110 -27.44 -12.05 -0.10
N GLY A 111 -28.03 -12.48 1.01
CA GLY A 111 -28.60 -11.57 1.99
C GLY A 111 -27.55 -10.63 2.58
N LYS A 112 -27.97 -9.40 2.92
CA LYS A 112 -27.18 -8.37 3.62
C LYS A 112 -26.33 -8.92 4.79
N LYS A 113 -26.80 -10.00 5.44
CA LYS A 113 -26.14 -10.64 6.59
C LYS A 113 -24.84 -11.38 6.26
N LYS A 114 -24.66 -11.96 5.06
CA LYS A 114 -23.44 -12.71 4.70
C LYS A 114 -22.25 -11.77 4.47
N TRP A 115 -22.43 -10.73 3.67
CA TRP A 115 -21.37 -9.76 3.36
C TRP A 115 -20.98 -8.89 4.56
N HIS A 116 -21.91 -8.67 5.50
CA HIS A 116 -21.65 -7.81 6.65
C HIS A 116 -20.44 -8.27 7.47
N ALA A 117 -20.27 -9.59 7.68
CA ALA A 117 -19.17 -10.10 8.48
C ALA A 117 -17.80 -9.82 7.83
N ILE A 118 -17.66 -10.07 6.51
CA ILE A 118 -16.40 -9.82 5.80
C ILE A 118 -16.15 -8.34 5.54
N ALA A 119 -17.21 -7.55 5.31
CA ALA A 119 -17.13 -6.10 5.21
C ALA A 119 -16.64 -5.47 6.52
N LEU A 120 -17.12 -5.96 7.68
CA LEU A 120 -16.65 -5.49 8.99
C LEU A 120 -15.17 -5.82 9.22
N LYS A 121 -14.74 -7.03 8.86
CA LYS A 121 -13.31 -7.42 8.91
C LYS A 121 -12.47 -6.52 8.02
N SER A 122 -12.93 -6.29 6.79
CA SER A 122 -12.25 -5.41 5.83
C SER A 122 -12.14 -4.00 6.38
N CYS A 123 -13.23 -3.42 6.90
CA CYS A 123 -13.26 -2.10 7.51
C CYS A 123 -12.20 -1.97 8.61
N ARG A 124 -12.11 -2.95 9.52
CA ARG A 124 -11.07 -2.97 10.56
C ARG A 124 -9.66 -3.04 9.96
N GLY A 125 -9.45 -3.86 8.94
CA GLY A 125 -8.19 -3.94 8.21
C GLY A 125 -7.78 -2.60 7.57
N LEU A 126 -8.71 -1.90 6.91
CA LEU A 126 -8.42 -0.59 6.29
C LEU A 126 -8.06 0.47 7.36
N ILE A 127 -8.80 0.50 8.47
CA ILE A 127 -8.50 1.41 9.59
C ILE A 127 -7.12 1.10 10.18
N GLU A 128 -6.82 -0.19 10.39
CA GLU A 128 -5.53 -0.63 10.91
C GLU A 128 -4.39 -0.28 9.95
N PHE A 129 -4.60 -0.41 8.63
CA PHE A 129 -3.63 0.07 7.63
C PHE A 129 -3.29 1.55 7.87
N MET A 130 -4.31 2.42 7.92
CA MET A 130 -4.10 3.87 8.03
C MET A 130 -3.39 4.25 9.34
N VAL A 131 -3.79 3.64 10.46
CA VAL A 131 -3.16 3.89 11.77
C VAL A 131 -1.70 3.43 11.77
N ARG A 132 -1.39 2.26 11.22
CA ARG A 132 -0.01 1.74 11.18
C ARG A 132 0.87 2.43 10.15
N TYR A 133 0.30 2.84 9.03
CA TYR A 133 1.04 3.49 7.96
C TYR A 133 1.50 4.91 8.36
N PHE A 134 0.64 5.65 9.08
CA PHE A 134 0.94 7.02 9.47
C PHE A 134 1.45 7.20 10.89
N GLY A 135 1.12 6.31 11.84
CA GLY A 135 1.54 6.39 13.25
C GLY A 135 0.90 7.54 14.06
N CYS A 136 0.60 8.66 13.41
CA CYS A 136 0.06 9.89 14.00
C CYS A 136 -1.48 10.02 13.94
N LEU A 137 -2.17 9.06 13.31
CA LEU A 137 -3.63 9.08 13.14
C LEU A 137 -4.34 8.25 14.20
N SER A 138 -5.43 8.79 14.75
CA SER A 138 -6.39 8.02 15.54
C SER A 138 -7.26 7.12 14.65
N LYS A 139 -7.94 6.13 15.25
CA LYS A 139 -8.92 5.29 14.52
C LYS A 139 -10.05 6.11 13.91
N ASP A 140 -10.47 7.19 14.58
CA ASP A 140 -11.54 8.07 14.11
C ASP A 140 -11.09 8.96 12.96
N GLN A 141 -9.85 9.46 13.00
CA GLN A 141 -9.24 10.16 11.87
C GLN A 141 -9.09 9.22 10.67
N ALA A 142 -8.53 8.02 10.87
CA ALA A 142 -8.41 7.00 9.83
C ALA A 142 -9.76 6.68 9.18
N THR A 143 -10.81 6.52 9.98
CA THR A 143 -12.18 6.26 9.50
C THR A 143 -12.71 7.40 8.62
N ARG A 144 -12.47 8.67 9.00
CA ARG A 144 -12.87 9.83 8.20
C ARG A 144 -12.16 9.89 6.85
N TYR A 145 -10.83 9.73 6.83
CA TYR A 145 -10.08 9.71 5.57
C TYR A 145 -10.55 8.58 4.66
N LEU A 146 -10.79 7.39 5.21
CA LEU A 146 -11.31 6.25 4.45
C LEU A 146 -12.72 6.52 3.90
N TYR A 147 -13.61 7.14 4.67
CA TYR A 147 -14.94 7.51 4.17
C TYR A 147 -14.85 8.48 2.99
N TRP A 148 -14.09 9.56 3.13
CA TRP A 148 -13.92 10.55 2.06
C TRP A 148 -13.24 9.95 0.83
N ALA A 149 -12.34 8.99 1.03
CA ALA A 149 -11.73 8.21 -0.02
C ALA A 149 -12.60 7.07 -0.56
N SER A 150 -13.89 6.95 -0.17
CA SER A 150 -14.75 5.86 -0.61
C SER A 150 -14.19 4.45 -0.34
N ALA A 151 -13.56 4.27 0.83
CA ALA A 151 -12.84 3.07 1.28
C ALA A 151 -11.58 2.70 0.46
N ASP A 152 -11.10 3.60 -0.40
CA ASP A 152 -9.87 3.42 -1.16
C ASP A 152 -8.64 3.82 -0.35
N ILE A 153 -7.80 2.84 0.02
CA ILE A 153 -6.58 3.09 0.82
C ILE A 153 -5.62 4.03 0.10
N THR A 154 -5.40 3.83 -1.20
CA THR A 154 -4.41 4.61 -1.96
C THR A 154 -4.83 6.08 -2.01
N LEU A 155 -6.12 6.33 -2.27
CA LEU A 155 -6.68 7.68 -2.22
C LEU A 155 -6.64 8.25 -0.79
N ALA A 156 -6.98 7.47 0.24
CA ALA A 156 -6.93 7.91 1.63
C ALA A 156 -5.52 8.34 2.06
N VAL A 157 -4.48 7.58 1.66
CA VAL A 157 -3.08 7.95 1.89
C VAL A 157 -2.76 9.28 1.21
N MET A 158 -3.19 9.47 -0.04
CA MET A 158 -2.95 10.71 -0.77
C MET A 158 -3.68 11.91 -0.14
N LEU A 159 -4.88 11.73 0.43
CA LEU A 159 -5.58 12.78 1.17
C LEU A 159 -4.79 13.22 2.41
N VAL A 160 -4.25 12.27 3.18
CA VAL A 160 -3.41 12.58 4.35
C VAL A 160 -2.11 13.25 3.92
N GLU A 161 -1.43 12.74 2.89
CA GLU A 161 -0.19 13.36 2.38
C GLU A 161 -0.44 14.77 1.82
N ARG A 162 -1.63 15.06 1.27
CA ARG A 162 -1.99 16.41 0.85
C ARG A 162 -2.09 17.39 2.03
N GLU A 163 -2.61 16.93 3.18
CA GLU A 163 -2.76 17.78 4.37
C GLU A 163 -1.45 17.94 5.15
N PHE A 164 -0.68 16.87 5.30
CA PHE A 164 0.49 16.85 6.17
C PHE A 164 1.82 16.96 5.42
N GLY A 165 1.88 16.59 4.12
CA GLY A 165 3.11 16.54 3.32
C GLY A 165 3.67 17.91 2.94
N PRO A 166 4.84 18.01 2.29
CA PRO A 166 5.43 19.29 1.91
C PRO A 166 4.55 20.07 0.91
N LEU A 167 4.42 21.39 1.07
CA LEU A 167 3.60 22.24 0.18
C LEU A 167 4.07 22.23 -1.28
N ALA A 168 5.36 21.99 -1.51
CA ALA A 168 5.97 22.01 -2.85
C ALA A 168 5.85 20.67 -3.60
N LEU A 169 5.32 19.62 -2.96
CA LEU A 169 5.23 18.28 -3.53
C LEU A 169 3.78 17.85 -3.64
N GLU A 170 3.43 17.31 -4.81
CA GLU A 170 2.14 16.66 -5.00
C GLU A 170 2.05 15.38 -4.17
N PRO A 171 0.84 15.02 -3.68
CA PRO A 171 0.66 13.87 -2.82
C PRO A 171 1.07 12.59 -3.57
N ALA A 172 1.99 11.85 -2.97
CA ALA A 172 2.48 10.60 -3.53
C ALA A 172 1.58 9.42 -3.15
N ARG A 173 1.49 8.44 -4.04
CA ARG A 173 0.90 7.13 -3.73
C ARG A 173 1.78 6.38 -2.73
N PRO A 174 1.21 5.46 -1.91
CA PRO A 174 2.02 4.55 -1.12
C PRO A 174 2.96 3.74 -2.01
N ASP A 175 4.25 3.78 -1.72
CA ASP A 175 5.26 2.99 -2.43
C ASP A 175 5.12 1.51 -2.04
N PRO A 176 4.73 0.61 -2.97
CA PRO A 176 4.52 -0.80 -2.65
C PRO A 176 5.80 -1.53 -2.21
N SER A 177 6.98 -1.01 -2.56
CA SER A 177 8.26 -1.59 -2.18
C SER A 177 8.76 -1.13 -0.81
N SER A 178 8.21 -0.04 -0.26
CA SER A 178 8.58 0.47 1.05
C SER A 178 8.21 -0.51 2.17
N GLU A 179 9.14 -0.74 3.10
CA GLU A 179 8.91 -1.55 4.30
C GLU A 179 7.69 -1.06 5.10
N ARG A 180 7.48 0.26 5.17
CA ARG A 180 6.32 0.87 5.81
C ARG A 180 5.00 0.40 5.18
N THR A 181 4.90 0.46 3.85
CA THR A 181 3.69 0.02 3.13
C THR A 181 3.45 -1.47 3.30
N GLN A 182 4.50 -2.28 3.18
CA GLN A 182 4.39 -3.75 3.32
C GLN A 182 4.01 -4.16 4.74
N ALA A 183 4.59 -3.53 5.77
CA ALA A 183 4.25 -3.77 7.17
C ALA A 183 2.80 -3.36 7.47
N ALA A 184 2.36 -2.19 7.01
CA ALA A 184 0.99 -1.72 7.19
C ALA A 184 -0.03 -2.65 6.49
N LEU A 185 0.25 -3.09 5.25
CA LEU A 185 -0.58 -4.07 4.54
C LEU A 185 -0.65 -5.41 5.28
N LYS A 186 0.47 -5.88 5.85
CA LYS A 186 0.49 -7.12 6.63
C LYS A 186 -0.38 -7.01 7.88
N MET A 187 -0.28 -5.91 8.62
CA MET A 187 -1.12 -5.67 9.80
C MET A 187 -2.60 -5.55 9.44
N ALA A 188 -2.92 -4.86 8.35
CA ALA A 188 -4.28 -4.75 7.83
C ALA A 188 -4.88 -6.11 7.46
N ALA A 189 -4.11 -6.96 6.79
CA ALA A 189 -4.52 -8.30 6.40
C ALA A 189 -4.74 -9.21 7.62
N LEU A 190 -3.87 -9.12 8.64
CA LEU A 190 -4.04 -9.84 9.90
C LEU A 190 -5.32 -9.41 10.65
N GLU A 191 -5.56 -8.11 10.76
CA GLU A 191 -6.76 -7.56 11.40
C GLU A 191 -8.03 -7.93 10.62
N ALA A 192 -7.97 -7.96 9.29
CA ALA A 192 -9.04 -8.44 8.42
C ALA A 192 -9.22 -9.98 8.45
N ARG A 193 -8.36 -10.72 9.16
CA ARG A 193 -8.34 -12.20 9.18
C ARG A 193 -8.22 -12.80 7.78
N HIS A 194 -7.34 -12.22 6.96
CA HIS A 194 -7.03 -12.72 5.63
C HIS A 194 -6.42 -14.13 5.72
N PRO A 195 -6.83 -15.09 4.87
CA PRO A 195 -6.31 -16.47 4.90
C PRO A 195 -4.80 -16.56 4.66
N ALA A 196 -4.26 -15.75 3.75
CA ALA A 196 -2.82 -15.66 3.47
C ALA A 196 -2.30 -14.20 3.44
N PRO A 197 -2.01 -13.57 4.60
CA PRO A 197 -1.55 -12.18 4.67
C PRO A 197 -0.28 -11.90 3.85
N ASP A 198 0.67 -12.84 3.84
CA ASP A 198 1.92 -12.69 3.09
C ASP A 198 1.70 -12.72 1.57
N ARG A 199 0.70 -13.46 1.09
CA ARG A 199 0.33 -13.45 -0.35
C ARG A 199 -0.17 -12.08 -0.78
N LEU A 200 -1.03 -11.45 0.02
CA LEU A 200 -1.54 -10.11 -0.25
C LEU A 200 -0.40 -9.09 -0.32
N VAL A 201 0.53 -9.12 0.64
CA VAL A 201 1.70 -8.22 0.66
C VAL A 201 2.58 -8.47 -0.57
N ARG A 202 2.87 -9.73 -0.89
CA ARG A 202 3.63 -10.10 -2.09
C ARG A 202 2.96 -9.63 -3.38
N LEU A 203 1.64 -9.77 -3.51
CA LEU A 203 0.91 -9.29 -4.68
C LEU A 203 1.04 -7.77 -4.83
N ALA A 204 0.92 -7.03 -3.74
CA ALA A 204 1.07 -5.58 -3.76
C ALA A 204 2.50 -5.14 -4.11
N SER A 205 3.52 -5.81 -3.58
CA SER A 205 4.94 -5.45 -3.75
C SER A 205 5.64 -6.11 -4.94
N SER A 206 4.97 -7.01 -5.66
CA SER A 206 5.54 -7.67 -6.84
C SER A 206 5.39 -6.83 -8.10
N ARG A 207 6.43 -6.83 -8.93
CA ARG A 207 6.37 -6.31 -10.29
C ARG A 207 5.79 -7.34 -11.24
N ILE A 208 4.79 -6.91 -12.02
CA ILE A 208 4.08 -7.71 -13.01
C ILE A 208 4.51 -7.22 -14.41
N PRO A 209 4.85 -8.12 -15.34
CA PRO A 209 5.15 -7.75 -16.72
C PRO A 209 4.04 -6.90 -17.36
N HIS A 210 4.43 -5.95 -18.21
CA HIS A 210 3.50 -4.96 -18.77
C HIS A 210 2.31 -5.58 -19.53
N GLU A 211 2.53 -6.67 -20.29
CA GLU A 211 1.47 -7.36 -21.04
C GLU A 211 0.39 -7.97 -20.12
N GLU A 212 0.83 -8.55 -19.01
CA GLU A 212 -0.05 -9.15 -18.00
C GLU A 212 -0.79 -8.08 -17.20
N LEU A 213 -0.08 -7.01 -16.87
CA LEU A 213 -0.68 -5.86 -16.21
C LEU A 213 -1.74 -5.19 -17.10
N SER A 214 -1.49 -5.11 -18.41
CA SER A 214 -2.47 -4.62 -19.38
C SER A 214 -3.71 -5.51 -19.43
N SER A 215 -3.54 -6.82 -19.35
CA SER A 215 -4.65 -7.78 -19.26
C SER A 215 -5.45 -7.61 -17.96
N LEU A 216 -4.77 -7.40 -16.83
CA LEU A 216 -5.42 -7.07 -15.55
C LEU A 216 -6.18 -5.75 -15.62
N LYS A 217 -5.65 -4.75 -16.32
CA LYS A 217 -6.29 -3.43 -16.48
C LYS A 217 -7.67 -3.56 -17.12
N VAL A 218 -7.75 -4.28 -18.24
CA VAL A 218 -9.01 -4.52 -18.96
C VAL A 218 -10.01 -5.23 -18.06
N ALA A 219 -9.55 -6.24 -17.31
CA ALA A 219 -10.42 -7.03 -16.46
C ALA A 219 -10.92 -6.26 -15.23
N LEU A 220 -10.06 -5.50 -14.55
CA LEU A 220 -10.36 -4.86 -13.27
C LEU A 220 -11.02 -3.49 -13.42
N LEU A 221 -10.64 -2.69 -14.42
CA LEU A 221 -11.11 -1.31 -14.57
C LEU A 221 -12.37 -1.14 -15.43
N ASP A 222 -12.83 -2.18 -16.15
CA ASP A 222 -14.12 -2.14 -16.87
C ASP A 222 -15.28 -2.36 -15.86
N SER A 223 -15.67 -1.27 -15.18
CA SER A 223 -16.70 -1.28 -14.13
C SER A 223 -18.06 -1.76 -14.65
N GLY A 224 -18.77 -2.56 -13.84
CA GLY A 224 -20.13 -3.01 -14.17
C GLY A 224 -20.22 -4.17 -15.16
N ARG A 225 -19.09 -4.67 -15.70
CA ARG A 225 -19.08 -5.87 -16.54
C ARG A 225 -18.67 -7.12 -15.75
N ILE A 226 -19.35 -8.22 -16.04
CA ILE A 226 -18.99 -9.55 -15.55
C ILE A 226 -17.60 -9.90 -16.10
N LEU A 227 -16.70 -10.36 -15.24
CA LEU A 227 -15.37 -10.80 -15.63
C LEU A 227 -15.48 -12.01 -16.56
N HIS A 228 -14.80 -11.95 -17.70
CA HIS A 228 -14.67 -13.12 -18.57
C HIS A 228 -13.90 -14.24 -17.84
N PRO A 229 -14.30 -15.52 -17.99
CA PRO A 229 -13.56 -16.64 -17.38
C PRO A 229 -12.06 -16.66 -17.71
N ASP A 230 -11.69 -16.20 -18.91
CA ASP A 230 -10.28 -16.08 -19.31
C ASP A 230 -9.52 -15.03 -18.50
N HIS A 231 -10.17 -13.94 -18.08
CA HIS A 231 -9.56 -12.94 -17.20
C HIS A 231 -9.33 -13.51 -15.79
N VAL A 232 -10.26 -14.30 -15.28
CA VAL A 232 -10.11 -14.99 -14.00
C VAL A 232 -8.96 -15.98 -14.06
N LYS A 233 -8.84 -16.73 -15.17
CA LYS A 233 -7.71 -17.63 -15.40
C LYS A 233 -6.38 -16.89 -15.48
N ALA A 234 -6.31 -15.80 -16.27
CA ALA A 234 -5.11 -14.99 -16.38
C ALA A 234 -4.65 -14.42 -15.02
N MET A 235 -5.58 -13.92 -14.21
CA MET A 235 -5.31 -13.49 -12.83
C MET A 235 -4.74 -14.63 -12.00
N SER A 236 -5.38 -15.80 -12.02
CA SER A 236 -4.91 -16.99 -11.30
C SER A 236 -3.51 -17.42 -11.74
N ASP A 237 -3.19 -17.34 -13.04
CA ASP A 237 -1.88 -17.72 -13.60
C ASP A 237 -0.78 -16.72 -13.20
N ILE A 238 -1.10 -15.41 -13.14
CA ILE A 238 -0.19 -14.38 -12.60
C ILE A 238 0.11 -14.70 -11.14
N LEU A 239 -0.94 -14.91 -10.33
CA LEU A 239 -0.82 -15.18 -8.89
C LEU A 239 -0.01 -16.45 -8.60
N TYR A 240 -0.27 -17.53 -9.35
CA TYR A 240 0.49 -18.77 -9.24
C TYR A 240 1.99 -18.57 -9.53
N ARG A 241 2.36 -17.70 -10.47
CA ARG A 241 3.77 -17.37 -10.74
C ARG A 241 4.39 -16.46 -9.69
N LEU A 242 3.61 -15.60 -9.04
CA LEU A 242 4.07 -14.78 -7.92
C LEU A 242 4.37 -15.63 -6.67
N ASP A 243 3.67 -16.76 -6.51
CA ASP A 243 3.91 -17.70 -5.41
C ASP A 243 5.07 -18.66 -5.65
N ARG A 244 5.63 -18.71 -6.86
CA ARG A 244 6.84 -19.48 -7.11
C ARG A 244 8.03 -18.83 -6.39
N PRO A 245 8.92 -19.62 -5.79
CA PRO A 245 10.09 -19.09 -5.11
C PRO A 245 10.91 -18.23 -6.06
N VAL A 246 11.40 -17.10 -5.54
CA VAL A 246 12.28 -16.19 -6.26
C VAL A 246 13.48 -16.99 -6.76
N CYS A 247 13.77 -16.88 -8.05
CA CYS A 247 14.96 -17.49 -8.60
C CYS A 247 16.18 -16.63 -8.25
N ASP A 248 17.15 -17.18 -7.53
CA ASP A 248 18.46 -16.56 -7.41
C ASP A 248 19.23 -16.81 -8.70
N ALA A 249 19.49 -15.76 -9.46
CA ALA A 249 20.36 -15.83 -10.63
C ALA A 249 21.79 -15.47 -10.22
N LYS A 250 22.70 -16.46 -10.28
CA LYS A 250 24.14 -16.21 -10.11
C LYS A 250 24.78 -16.09 -11.49
N LEU A 251 25.36 -14.92 -11.77
CA LEU A 251 26.21 -14.70 -12.94
C LEU A 251 27.66 -14.89 -12.52
N THR A 252 28.35 -15.88 -13.09
CA THR A 252 29.80 -16.03 -12.89
C THR A 252 30.51 -15.63 -14.17
N ILE A 253 31.29 -14.55 -14.10
CA ILE A 253 32.17 -14.12 -15.20
C ILE A 253 33.47 -14.89 -15.03
N LEU A 254 33.82 -15.71 -16.02
CA LEU A 254 35.07 -16.49 -15.96
C LEU A 254 36.26 -15.55 -16.21
N PRO A 255 37.35 -15.69 -15.44
CA PRO A 255 38.59 -14.98 -15.74
C PRO A 255 39.04 -15.42 -17.14
N HIS A 256 39.43 -14.45 -17.99
CA HIS A 256 39.83 -14.61 -19.38
C HIS A 256 38.75 -14.43 -20.48
N GLY A 257 37.66 -13.70 -20.20
CA GLY A 257 36.87 -13.05 -21.26
C GLY A 257 36.05 -13.94 -22.20
N GLY A 258 35.80 -15.20 -21.81
CA GLY A 258 35.24 -16.22 -22.72
C GLY A 258 33.83 -16.74 -22.43
N GLY A 259 33.17 -16.30 -21.35
CA GLY A 259 31.80 -16.78 -21.09
C GLY A 259 31.21 -16.33 -19.76
N ALA A 260 29.88 -16.22 -19.76
CA ALA A 260 29.08 -15.99 -18.58
C ALA A 260 28.26 -17.25 -18.27
N VAL A 261 28.38 -17.77 -17.05
CA VAL A 261 27.54 -18.88 -16.57
C VAL A 261 26.33 -18.27 -15.85
N PHE A 262 25.14 -18.59 -16.35
CA PHE A 262 23.86 -18.20 -15.77
C PHE A 262 23.28 -19.38 -14.98
N CYS A 263 23.25 -19.28 -13.65
CA CYS A 263 22.60 -20.29 -12.82
C CYS A 263 21.33 -19.72 -12.20
N VAL A 264 20.17 -20.30 -12.55
CA VAL A 264 18.88 -20.00 -11.91
C VAL A 264 18.63 -21.02 -10.81
N ARG A 265 18.67 -20.60 -9.55
CA ARG A 265 18.33 -21.45 -8.41
C ARG A 265 16.92 -21.13 -7.93
N THR A 266 16.02 -22.10 -8.03
CA THR A 266 14.71 -22.02 -7.36
C THR A 266 14.84 -22.53 -5.93
N ALA A 267 14.07 -21.97 -4.98
CA ALA A 267 13.97 -22.52 -3.62
C ALA A 267 13.27 -23.88 -3.69
N GLY A 268 14.08 -24.93 -3.79
CA GLY A 268 13.68 -26.29 -4.18
C GLY A 268 14.87 -27.12 -4.68
N GLY A 269 16.00 -26.48 -4.99
CA GLY A 269 17.27 -27.16 -5.26
C GLY A 269 17.39 -27.74 -6.68
N THR A 270 16.35 -27.62 -7.51
CA THR A 270 16.39 -28.08 -8.90
C THR A 270 16.98 -26.97 -9.80
N LEU A 271 18.14 -27.25 -10.38
CA LEU A 271 18.75 -26.47 -11.46
C LEU A 271 17.87 -26.61 -12.71
N VAL A 272 17.35 -25.49 -13.22
CA VAL A 272 16.67 -25.46 -14.51
C VAL A 272 17.52 -24.63 -15.45
N ASP A 273 18.20 -25.34 -16.34
CA ASP A 273 18.88 -24.86 -17.54
C ASP A 273 20.25 -24.16 -17.34
N GLU A 274 21.28 -24.77 -17.94
CA GLU A 274 22.64 -24.23 -18.07
C GLU A 274 22.81 -23.80 -19.54
N ARG A 275 22.55 -22.54 -19.85
CA ARG A 275 22.82 -21.99 -21.18
C ARG A 275 24.15 -21.23 -21.17
N ILE A 276 25.13 -21.79 -21.88
CA ILE A 276 26.43 -21.18 -22.14
C ILE A 276 26.29 -20.28 -23.37
N THR A 277 26.28 -18.96 -23.19
CA THR A 277 26.50 -18.03 -24.30
C THR A 277 27.96 -17.60 -24.31
N GLN A 278 28.71 -18.06 -25.32
CA GLN A 278 30.05 -17.58 -25.61
C GLN A 278 29.96 -16.22 -26.30
N THR A 279 30.62 -15.21 -25.76
CA THR A 279 30.89 -13.98 -26.49
C THR A 279 32.32 -13.60 -26.18
N THR A 280 33.16 -13.59 -27.20
CA THR A 280 34.59 -13.31 -27.10
C THR A 280 34.82 -11.82 -26.91
N SER A 281 35.44 -11.43 -25.80
CA SER A 281 36.17 -10.17 -25.73
C SER A 281 37.34 -10.31 -24.77
N ASP A 282 38.54 -10.18 -25.32
CA ASP A 282 39.82 -10.18 -24.62
C ASP A 282 39.90 -9.03 -23.62
N LEU A 283 40.17 -9.35 -22.35
CA LEU A 283 40.95 -8.52 -21.43
C LEU A 283 41.46 -9.44 -20.31
N GLY A 284 42.78 -9.60 -20.27
CA GLY A 284 43.49 -10.37 -19.25
C GLY A 284 43.56 -9.63 -17.91
N ASP A 285 43.37 -10.38 -16.83
CA ASP A 285 44.26 -10.41 -15.65
C ASP A 285 43.59 -11.21 -14.52
N GLY A 286 44.37 -12.06 -13.84
CA GLY A 286 43.94 -13.18 -13.01
C GLY A 286 43.33 -12.85 -11.63
N TYR A 287 42.41 -11.90 -11.53
CA TYR A 287 41.61 -11.65 -10.32
C TYR A 287 40.18 -12.19 -10.48
N THR A 288 39.73 -13.02 -9.53
CA THR A 288 38.32 -13.46 -9.45
C THR A 288 37.48 -12.36 -8.79
N THR A 289 36.95 -11.44 -9.58
CA THR A 289 36.04 -10.40 -9.08
C THR A 289 34.65 -10.99 -8.85
N THR A 290 34.18 -11.08 -7.59
CA THR A 290 32.80 -11.50 -7.29
C THR A 290 31.87 -10.30 -7.41
N THR A 291 31.24 -10.13 -8.56
CA THR A 291 30.20 -9.11 -8.77
C THR A 291 28.84 -9.67 -8.34
N THR A 292 28.22 -9.08 -7.32
CA THR A 292 26.84 -9.43 -6.94
C THR A 292 25.86 -8.55 -7.71
N THR A 293 25.30 -9.07 -8.80
CA THR A 293 24.26 -8.38 -9.58
C THR A 293 22.89 -8.75 -9.06
N ARG A 294 22.14 -7.78 -8.51
CA ARG A 294 20.74 -8.00 -8.10
C ARG A 294 19.84 -7.91 -9.33
N PHE A 295 19.23 -9.02 -9.71
CA PHE A 295 18.22 -9.04 -10.77
C PHE A 295 16.88 -8.57 -10.19
N GLN A 296 16.24 -7.60 -10.83
CA GLN A 296 14.88 -7.18 -10.54
C GLN A 296 13.96 -7.69 -11.64
N ARG A 297 12.77 -8.19 -11.26
CA ARG A 297 11.75 -8.58 -12.23
C ARG A 297 11.33 -7.33 -13.01
N VAL A 298 11.48 -7.36 -14.33
CA VAL A 298 11.00 -6.30 -15.23
C VAL A 298 9.47 -6.25 -15.14
N GLY A 299 8.93 -5.04 -14.99
CA GLY A 299 7.50 -4.82 -14.86
C GLY A 299 7.16 -3.74 -13.85
N ASP A 300 5.86 -3.58 -13.65
CA ASP A 300 5.26 -2.50 -12.87
C ASP A 300 4.40 -3.08 -11.73
N TYR A 301 4.16 -2.27 -10.70
CA TYR A 301 3.28 -2.67 -9.61
C TYR A 301 1.81 -2.62 -10.05
N THR A 302 0.96 -3.37 -9.35
CA THR A 302 -0.50 -3.30 -9.53
C THR A 302 -1.03 -1.87 -9.39
N THR A 303 -0.42 -1.04 -8.55
CA THR A 303 -0.79 0.37 -8.40
C THR A 303 -0.67 1.17 -9.71
N SER A 304 0.20 0.77 -10.64
CA SER A 304 0.34 1.41 -11.96
C SER A 304 -0.89 1.26 -12.86
N LEU A 305 -1.83 0.36 -12.53
CA LEU A 305 -3.12 0.26 -13.22
C LEU A 305 -3.92 1.57 -13.14
N ARG A 306 -3.67 2.36 -12.10
CA ARG A 306 -4.34 3.63 -11.82
C ARG A 306 -3.40 4.79 -12.16
N PRO A 307 -3.68 5.56 -13.23
CA PRO A 307 -2.89 6.73 -13.58
C PRO A 307 -2.80 7.71 -12.41
N LEU A 308 -1.64 8.33 -12.21
CA LEU A 308 -1.44 9.27 -11.10
C LEU A 308 -2.29 10.53 -11.27
N GLU A 309 -2.48 10.99 -12.51
CA GLU A 309 -3.30 12.16 -12.85
C GLU A 309 -4.77 11.95 -12.43
N ASP A 310 -5.34 10.78 -12.73
CA ASP A 310 -6.70 10.43 -12.30
C ASP A 310 -6.81 10.45 -10.77
N MET A 311 -5.81 9.91 -10.07
CA MET A 311 -5.77 9.92 -8.61
C MET A 311 -5.67 11.34 -8.02
N GLN A 312 -4.89 12.22 -8.66
CA GLN A 312 -4.78 13.62 -8.26
C GLN A 312 -6.10 14.38 -8.50
N SER A 313 -6.80 14.07 -9.59
CA SER A 313 -8.16 14.58 -9.83
C SER A 313 -9.11 14.12 -8.73
N MET A 314 -9.11 12.83 -8.37
CA MET A 314 -9.94 12.30 -7.28
C MET A 314 -9.63 12.97 -5.94
N VAL A 315 -8.36 13.24 -5.63
CA VAL A 315 -7.97 14.01 -4.43
C VAL A 315 -8.62 15.39 -4.45
N SER A 316 -8.50 16.10 -5.58
CA SER A 316 -9.07 17.44 -5.74
C SER A 316 -10.59 17.43 -5.57
N ASP A 317 -11.28 16.46 -6.17
CA ASP A 317 -12.73 16.28 -6.03
C ASP A 317 -13.16 16.00 -4.58
N CYS A 318 -12.36 15.24 -3.83
CA CYS A 318 -12.62 15.02 -2.41
C CYS A 318 -12.55 16.32 -1.62
N PHE A 319 -11.52 17.14 -1.82
CA PHE A 319 -11.39 18.42 -1.12
C PHE A 319 -12.52 19.39 -1.46
N LEU A 320 -12.97 19.44 -2.72
CA LEU A 320 -14.14 20.24 -3.11
C LEU A 320 -15.40 19.84 -2.34
N LYS A 321 -15.65 18.53 -2.18
CA LYS A 321 -16.80 18.03 -1.41
C LYS A 321 -16.66 18.32 0.08
N VAL A 322 -15.44 18.22 0.62
CA VAL A 322 -15.15 18.54 2.02
C VAL A 322 -15.37 20.02 2.31
N ASP A 323 -14.93 20.91 1.43
CA ASP A 323 -15.11 22.35 1.59
C ASP A 323 -16.60 22.73 1.54
N ALA A 324 -17.36 22.12 0.62
CA ALA A 324 -18.81 22.27 0.58
C ALA A 324 -19.48 21.80 1.88
N GLU A 325 -19.03 20.68 2.44
CA GLU A 325 -19.54 20.14 3.70
C GLU A 325 -19.19 21.02 4.91
N LYS A 326 -17.97 21.55 4.95
CA LYS A 326 -17.53 22.49 5.97
C LYS A 326 -18.36 23.77 5.95
N LEU A 327 -18.67 24.30 4.76
CA LEU A 327 -19.58 25.44 4.59
C LEU A 327 -20.98 25.10 5.08
N ARG A 328 -21.51 23.92 4.74
CA ARG A 328 -22.82 23.44 5.22
C ARG A 328 -22.91 23.42 6.74
N LEU A 329 -21.84 23.00 7.41
CA LEU A 329 -21.78 22.86 8.86
C LEU A 329 -21.41 24.15 9.60
N SER A 330 -21.06 25.23 8.89
CA SER A 330 -20.68 26.53 9.48
C SER A 330 -19.61 26.42 10.58
N ILE A 331 -18.60 25.56 10.34
CA ILE A 331 -17.60 25.20 11.36
C ILE A 331 -16.66 26.39 11.65
N PRO A 332 -16.56 26.85 12.92
CA PRO A 332 -15.63 27.93 13.28
C PRO A 332 -14.16 27.52 13.13
N ALA A 333 -13.27 28.51 13.07
CA ALA A 333 -11.84 28.27 13.01
C ALA A 333 -11.36 27.50 14.26
N CYS A 334 -10.57 26.46 14.02
CA CYS A 334 -10.21 25.48 15.04
C CYS A 334 -9.24 26.07 16.08
N GLY A 335 -9.46 25.77 17.37
CA GLY A 335 -8.60 26.17 18.49
C GLY A 335 -7.40 25.24 18.72
N SER A 336 -6.70 25.43 19.85
CA SER A 336 -5.49 24.68 20.24
C SER A 336 -5.71 23.17 20.50
N THR A 337 -6.96 22.71 20.53
CA THR A 337 -7.34 21.30 20.68
C THR A 337 -7.63 20.59 19.35
N CYS A 338 -7.34 21.19 18.18
CA CYS A 338 -7.58 20.49 16.92
C CYS A 338 -6.75 19.21 16.80
N GLU A 339 -7.40 18.11 16.42
CA GLU A 339 -6.76 16.85 16.04
C GLU A 339 -5.71 17.02 14.93
N TYR A 340 -5.88 17.97 14.01
CA TYR A 340 -4.87 18.34 13.01
C TYR A 340 -3.55 18.78 13.66
N LEU A 341 -3.61 19.69 14.65
CA LEU A 341 -2.41 20.15 15.35
C LEU A 341 -1.77 19.01 16.14
N LYS A 342 -2.58 18.13 16.74
CA LYS A 342 -2.09 16.95 17.44
C LYS A 342 -1.38 15.97 16.50
N SER A 343 -1.94 15.68 15.32
CA SER A 343 -1.29 14.83 14.32
C SER A 343 -0.02 15.47 13.76
N LEU A 344 0.02 16.80 13.59
CA LEU A 344 1.25 17.52 13.22
C LEU A 344 2.34 17.38 14.29
N GLN A 345 1.99 17.54 15.57
CA GLN A 345 2.94 17.35 16.68
C GLN A 345 3.50 15.92 16.70
N MET A 346 2.64 14.92 16.51
CA MET A 346 3.07 13.52 16.45
C MET A 346 3.98 13.25 15.24
N ARG A 347 3.66 13.78 14.06
CA ARG A 347 4.48 13.62 12.85
C ARG A 347 5.85 14.31 13.00
N LEU A 348 5.89 15.46 13.65
CA LEU A 348 7.14 16.13 13.99
C LEU A 348 7.98 15.26 14.93
N LEU A 349 7.37 14.67 15.96
CA LEU A 349 8.06 13.79 16.90
C LEU A 349 8.61 12.54 16.18
N GLU A 350 7.83 11.90 15.31
CA GLU A 350 8.28 10.77 14.49
C GLU A 350 9.45 11.15 13.58
N THR A 351 9.39 12.35 12.97
CA THR A 351 10.48 12.87 12.13
C THR A 351 11.75 13.06 12.96
N ILE A 352 11.64 13.66 14.14
CA ILE A 352 12.76 13.83 15.07
C ILE A 352 13.34 12.46 15.48
N GLN A 353 12.49 11.50 15.84
CA GLN A 353 12.91 10.13 16.18
C GLN A 353 13.66 9.46 15.03
N SER A 354 13.23 9.67 13.78
CA SER A 354 13.93 9.14 12.62
C SER A 354 15.36 9.68 12.49
N PHE A 355 15.59 10.96 12.83
CA PHE A 355 16.94 11.53 12.87
C PHE A 355 17.80 10.85 13.94
N TYR A 356 17.27 10.57 15.13
CA TYR A 356 18.03 9.84 16.16
C TYR A 356 18.35 8.40 15.73
N ILE A 357 17.40 7.68 15.12
CA ILE A 357 17.65 6.33 14.59
C ILE A 357 18.75 6.37 13.52
N GLN A 358 18.71 7.36 12.63
CA GLN A 358 19.74 7.57 11.62
C GLN A 358 21.11 7.81 12.27
N VAL A 359 21.20 8.67 13.29
CA VAL A 359 22.43 8.89 14.05
C VAL A 359 22.92 7.57 14.68
N PHE A 360 22.04 6.81 15.33
CA PHE A 360 22.43 5.53 15.94
C PHE A 360 22.92 4.51 14.91
N SER A 361 22.38 4.52 13.70
CA SER A 361 22.84 3.64 12.61
C SER A 361 24.25 3.99 12.10
N MET A 362 24.73 5.21 12.37
CA MET A 362 26.07 5.66 11.99
C MET A 362 27.12 5.37 13.08
N LEU A 363 26.71 4.99 14.30
CA LEU A 363 27.65 4.79 15.40
C LEU A 363 28.44 3.47 15.27
N PRO A 364 29.75 3.49 15.54
CA PRO A 364 30.51 2.26 15.72
C PRO A 364 30.02 1.49 16.95
N MET A 365 29.85 0.17 16.82
CA MET A 365 29.27 -0.71 17.85
C MET A 365 29.98 -0.65 19.22
N ASP A 366 31.24 -0.22 19.26
CA ASP A 366 32.07 -0.22 20.47
C ASP A 366 31.94 1.05 21.34
N HIS A 367 31.18 2.06 20.89
CA HIS A 367 31.14 3.39 21.54
C HIS A 367 29.91 3.60 22.41
N LYS A 368 29.74 2.75 23.44
CA LYS A 368 28.62 2.85 24.41
C LYS A 368 28.52 4.21 25.11
N HIS A 369 29.63 4.93 25.26
CA HIS A 369 29.65 6.26 25.86
C HIS A 369 28.97 7.32 24.96
N MET A 370 29.11 7.23 23.64
CA MET A 370 28.44 8.15 22.71
C MET A 370 26.91 8.04 22.76
N ILE A 371 26.37 6.84 23.01
CA ILE A 371 24.92 6.65 23.16
C ILE A 371 24.40 7.51 24.32
N ARG A 372 25.12 7.54 25.45
CA ARG A 372 24.74 8.37 26.60
C ARG A 372 24.85 9.86 26.27
N SER A 373 25.93 10.29 25.62
CA SER A 373 26.10 11.69 25.22
C SER A 373 25.01 12.16 24.26
N ILE A 374 24.60 11.33 23.31
CA ILE A 374 23.47 11.60 22.40
C ILE A 374 22.15 11.76 23.14
N LEU A 375 21.86 10.88 24.09
CA LEU A 375 20.60 10.95 24.85
C LEU A 375 20.53 12.16 25.80
N VAL A 376 21.68 12.64 26.28
CA VAL A 376 21.74 13.74 27.26
C VAL A 376 21.85 15.11 26.58
N ALA A 377 22.68 15.22 25.54
CA ALA A 377 23.03 16.50 24.91
C ALA A 377 22.87 16.55 23.39
N GLY A 378 22.49 15.43 22.74
CA GLY A 378 22.32 15.34 21.29
C GLY A 378 21.08 16.04 20.77
N HIS A 379 20.93 17.34 21.01
CA HIS A 379 19.78 18.10 20.55
C HIS A 379 19.78 18.28 19.02
N CYS A 380 18.61 18.22 18.38
CA CYS A 380 18.48 18.36 16.93
C CYS A 380 18.42 19.81 16.42
N TYR A 381 18.45 20.81 17.32
CA TYR A 381 18.46 22.22 16.95
C TYR A 381 19.88 22.75 16.73
N GLY A 382 20.03 23.71 15.82
CA GLY A 382 21.31 24.29 15.45
C GLY A 382 21.31 24.80 14.01
N PRO A 383 22.43 25.39 13.54
CA PRO A 383 22.54 25.93 12.20
C PRO A 383 22.71 24.86 11.10
N GLY A 384 23.05 23.62 11.44
CA GLY A 384 23.17 22.50 10.50
C GLY A 384 21.86 21.75 10.28
N ASP A 385 21.91 20.68 9.48
CA ASP A 385 20.78 19.74 9.40
C ASP A 385 20.58 19.00 10.74
N PRO A 386 19.37 18.48 11.01
CA PRO A 386 19.06 17.88 12.31
C PRO A 386 19.97 16.73 12.72
N VAL A 387 20.44 15.91 11.78
CA VAL A 387 21.32 14.75 12.07
C VAL A 387 22.71 15.25 12.47
N SER A 388 23.27 16.19 11.71
CA SER A 388 24.55 16.83 12.04
C SER A 388 24.50 17.55 13.38
N ASN A 389 23.41 18.27 13.67
CA ASN A 389 23.23 18.96 14.96
C ASN A 389 23.23 17.97 16.14
N ILE A 390 22.51 16.85 16.03
CA ILE A 390 22.51 15.82 17.07
C ILE A 390 23.95 15.34 17.32
N ILE A 391 24.69 15.01 16.27
CA ILE A 391 26.07 14.50 16.40
C ILE A 391 26.98 15.55 17.04
N ILE A 392 26.99 16.78 16.54
CA ILE A 392 27.86 17.87 17.01
C ILE A 392 27.56 18.20 18.48
N ASN A 393 26.28 18.36 18.84
CA ASN A 393 25.89 18.69 20.21
C ASN A 393 26.24 17.56 21.20
N SER A 394 26.31 16.31 20.73
CA SER A 394 26.70 15.15 21.55
C SER A 394 28.20 15.05 21.85
N ILE A 395 29.06 15.76 21.10
CA ILE A 395 30.52 15.70 21.29
C ILE A 395 30.98 16.59 22.45
N TRP A 396 30.17 17.58 22.84
CA TRP A 396 30.50 18.57 23.87
C TRP A 396 30.18 18.14 25.31
N THR A 397 29.88 16.86 25.53
CA THR A 397 29.66 16.22 26.84
C THR A 397 30.51 14.98 27.01
#